data_AF-A0A5N8AEA0-F1
#
_entry.id   AF-A0A5N8AEA0-F1
#
_cell.length_a   1.000
_cell.length_b   1.000
_cell.length_c   1.000
_cell.angle_alpha   90.00
_cell.angle_beta   90.00
_cell.angle_gamma   90.00
#
_symmetry.space_group_name_H-M   'P 1'
#
loop_
_entity.id
_entity.type
_entity.pdbx_description
1 polymer ?
#
loop_
_entity_poly.entity_id
_entity_poly.type
_entity_poly.pdbx_seq_one_letter_code
_entity_poly.pdbx_strand_id
1 'polypeptide(L)'
;MRRRHMPMTQKPQPTNKASLYLFDREGERKGVTQQMGQTPEAQENGQLPDDIIRAEDSTVQNDHDSGPEYAESQSTTQVIRMLVMQGQEYAATEMQRQKLRVRILGLAVRDAIILGLVAIFLLMGLLIALLIGGIWALAPHVGPIWALVIVMGGCFALIILLLLFIRARIMSALNQTFQKEKR
;
A
#
# COMPACT_ATOMS: atom_id res chain seq x y z
N MET A 1 -47.41 -40.88 -35.70
CA MET A 1 -47.30 -41.74 -34.49
C MET A 1 -45.81 -41.88 -34.16
N ARG A 2 -45.27 -41.73 -32.95
CA ARG A 2 -45.74 -41.32 -31.62
C ARG A 2 -44.43 -40.94 -30.89
N ARG A 3 -44.18 -39.64 -30.65
CA ARG A 3 -43.00 -39.23 -29.85
C ARG A 3 -43.21 -39.74 -28.43
N ARG A 4 -42.36 -40.66 -27.97
CA ARG A 4 -42.34 -41.10 -26.57
C ARG A 4 -41.68 -40.01 -25.75
N HIS A 5 -42.51 -39.19 -25.10
CA HIS A 5 -42.12 -38.39 -23.97
C HIS A 5 -41.75 -39.33 -22.81
N MET A 6 -40.49 -39.32 -22.39
CA MET A 6 -40.09 -39.89 -21.10
C MET A 6 -40.21 -38.81 -20.02
N PRO A 7 -40.87 -39.09 -18.89
CA PRO A 7 -40.92 -38.17 -17.76
C PRO A 7 -39.53 -38.01 -17.14
N MET A 8 -39.17 -36.76 -16.87
CA MET A 8 -37.92 -36.39 -16.21
C MET A 8 -37.88 -36.90 -14.78
N THR A 9 -36.86 -37.69 -14.44
CA THR A 9 -36.51 -37.95 -13.05
C THR A 9 -35.84 -36.72 -12.45
N GLN A 10 -36.52 -36.20 -11.44
CA GLN A 10 -36.23 -34.99 -10.68
C GLN A 10 -34.88 -35.12 -9.95
N LYS A 11 -33.89 -34.29 -10.33
CA LYS A 11 -32.64 -34.14 -9.57
C LYS A 11 -32.95 -33.38 -8.27
N PRO A 12 -32.48 -33.84 -7.10
CA PRO A 12 -32.73 -33.17 -5.83
C PRO A 12 -32.17 -31.75 -5.85
N GLN A 13 -33.05 -30.83 -5.44
CA GLN A 13 -32.81 -29.41 -5.28
C GLN A 13 -31.70 -29.21 -4.22
N PRO A 14 -30.55 -28.59 -4.55
CA PRO A 14 -29.64 -28.14 -3.52
C PRO A 14 -30.33 -26.98 -2.81
N THR A 15 -30.75 -27.22 -1.57
CA THR A 15 -31.16 -26.19 -0.62
C THR A 15 -29.93 -25.32 -0.32
N ASN A 16 -29.67 -24.36 -1.21
CA ASN A 16 -28.72 -23.30 -0.92
C ASN A 16 -29.38 -22.36 0.08
N LYS A 17 -29.43 -22.80 1.34
CA LYS A 17 -29.27 -21.89 2.46
C LYS A 17 -27.88 -21.31 2.28
N ALA A 18 -27.80 -20.24 1.49
CA ALA A 18 -26.69 -19.32 1.52
C ALA A 18 -26.75 -18.66 2.90
N SER A 19 -26.32 -19.44 3.89
CA SER A 19 -25.79 -18.97 5.15
C SER A 19 -24.76 -17.92 4.76
N LEU A 20 -25.19 -16.67 4.86
CA LEU A 20 -24.35 -15.50 4.76
C LEU A 20 -23.39 -15.59 5.96
N TYR A 21 -22.34 -16.38 5.78
CA TYR A 21 -21.22 -16.42 6.69
C TYR A 21 -20.51 -15.09 6.54
N LEU A 22 -20.98 -14.09 7.29
CA LEU A 22 -20.15 -12.97 7.70
C LEU A 22 -18.98 -13.59 8.46
N PHE A 23 -17.88 -13.78 7.74
CA PHE A 23 -16.59 -14.07 8.32
C PHE A 23 -16.17 -12.82 9.10
N ASP A 24 -16.57 -12.79 10.37
CA ASP A 24 -15.97 -11.91 11.34
C ASP A 24 -14.54 -12.40 11.61
N ARG A 25 -13.59 -11.46 11.63
CA ARG A 25 -12.15 -11.72 11.57
C ARG A 25 -11.60 -12.17 12.93
N GLU A 26 -12.41 -12.20 13.98
CA GLU A 26 -11.97 -12.57 15.31
C GLU A 26 -12.85 -13.68 15.88
N GLY A 27 -12.23 -14.82 16.16
CA GLY A 27 -12.87 -16.00 16.72
C GLY A 27 -13.28 -15.85 18.19
N GLU A 28 -14.07 -14.81 18.52
CA GLU A 28 -14.67 -14.65 19.84
C GLU A 28 -16.20 -14.70 19.74
N ARG A 29 -16.78 -15.84 20.14
CA ARG A 29 -18.22 -15.96 20.34
C ARG A 29 -18.63 -15.21 21.60
N LYS A 30 -19.11 -13.98 21.48
CA LYS A 30 -19.85 -13.32 22.55
C LYS A 30 -21.33 -13.24 22.20
N GLY A 31 -22.10 -14.16 22.80
CA GLY A 31 -23.54 -14.03 22.89
C GLY A 31 -23.85 -12.87 23.83
N VAL A 32 -24.36 -11.77 23.28
CA VAL A 32 -24.85 -10.64 24.09
C VAL A 32 -26.36 -10.73 24.15
N THR A 33 -26.84 -11.31 25.26
CA THR A 33 -28.23 -11.21 25.70
C THR A 33 -28.46 -9.77 26.16
N GLN A 34 -29.27 -9.02 25.42
CA GLN A 34 -29.64 -7.65 25.74
C GLN A 34 -30.58 -7.64 26.96
N GLN A 35 -30.06 -7.36 28.16
CA GLN A 35 -30.87 -7.03 29.33
C GLN A 35 -31.13 -5.53 29.38
N MET A 36 -32.43 -5.24 29.35
CA MET A 36 -33.09 -3.96 29.52
C MET A 36 -33.05 -3.57 31.01
N GLY A 37 -32.56 -2.37 31.34
CA GLY A 37 -32.52 -1.92 32.74
C GLY A 37 -32.01 -0.49 32.94
N GLN A 38 -32.95 0.45 33.00
CA GLN A 38 -33.02 1.61 33.91
C GLN A 38 -31.91 2.68 33.93
N THR A 39 -32.26 3.87 33.45
CA THR A 39 -31.84 5.19 33.95
C THR A 39 -32.45 5.46 35.33
N PRO A 40 -31.81 6.23 36.23
CA PRO A 40 -32.16 7.67 36.30
C PRO A 40 -31.03 8.64 36.72
N GLU A 41 -31.11 9.84 36.14
CA GLU A 41 -30.98 11.18 36.76
C GLU A 41 -29.92 11.47 37.84
N ALA A 42 -29.04 12.44 37.56
CA ALA A 42 -28.59 13.43 38.55
C ALA A 42 -28.13 14.71 37.84
N GLN A 43 -28.85 15.81 38.11
CA GLN A 43 -28.47 17.19 37.83
C GLN A 43 -27.21 17.57 38.63
N GLU A 44 -26.28 18.28 38.00
CA GLU A 44 -25.38 19.18 38.71
C GLU A 44 -25.45 20.57 38.05
N ASN A 45 -26.24 21.43 38.68
CA ASN A 45 -26.33 22.86 38.42
C ASN A 45 -25.34 23.55 39.36
N GLY A 46 -24.45 24.40 38.83
CA GLY A 46 -23.39 25.01 39.63
C GLY A 46 -22.60 26.09 38.90
N GLN A 47 -23.31 27.15 38.49
CA GLN A 47 -22.90 28.55 38.62
C GLN A 47 -21.40 28.90 38.45
N LEU A 48 -21.11 29.55 37.32
CA LEU A 48 -19.90 30.36 37.09
C LEU A 48 -19.89 31.59 38.02
N PRO A 49 -18.79 31.87 38.76
CA PRO A 49 -18.52 33.19 39.31
C PRO A 49 -17.74 34.04 38.29
N ASP A 50 -18.36 35.13 37.86
CA ASP A 50 -17.86 36.18 36.94
C ASP A 50 -16.89 37.17 37.61
N ASP A 51 -16.03 36.71 38.52
CA ASP A 51 -15.14 37.58 39.28
C ASP A 51 -13.71 37.00 39.26
N ILE A 52 -12.90 37.29 38.24
CA ILE A 52 -11.48 37.73 38.32
C ILE A 52 -11.01 38.11 36.89
N ILE A 53 -11.59 39.14 36.28
CA ILE A 53 -10.80 40.01 35.39
C ILE A 53 -10.26 41.13 36.30
N ARG A 54 -9.16 40.83 36.98
CA ARG A 54 -8.25 41.85 37.52
C ARG A 54 -6.92 41.67 36.82
N ALA A 55 -6.82 42.29 35.65
CA ALA A 55 -5.55 42.70 35.12
C ALA A 55 -4.98 43.75 36.07
N GLU A 56 -3.98 43.36 36.83
CA GLU A 56 -2.84 44.15 37.32
C GLU A 56 -1.98 43.15 38.10
N ASP A 57 -0.91 42.70 37.47
CA ASP A 57 0.41 43.25 37.78
C ASP A 57 0.96 42.58 39.05
N SER A 58 1.35 41.31 38.90
CA SER A 58 2.25 40.64 39.83
C SER A 58 2.97 39.55 39.04
N THR A 59 3.82 39.95 38.10
CA THR A 59 4.89 39.07 37.63
C THR A 59 5.76 38.74 38.85
N VAL A 60 5.49 37.56 39.41
CA VAL A 60 6.40 36.66 40.11
C VAL A 60 7.75 37.32 40.43
N GLN A 61 7.80 37.89 41.63
CA GLN A 61 9.04 38.18 42.32
C GLN A 61 9.72 36.84 42.61
N ASN A 62 10.65 36.47 41.74
CA ASN A 62 11.52 35.31 41.93
C ASN A 62 12.74 35.80 42.69
N ASP A 63 12.63 35.82 44.01
CA ASP A 63 13.79 35.92 44.89
C ASP A 63 14.61 34.62 44.76
N HIS A 64 15.59 34.64 43.86
CA HIS A 64 16.80 33.86 44.03
C HIS A 64 18.01 34.80 44.00
N ASP A 65 18.31 35.25 45.21
CA ASP A 65 19.54 35.93 45.62
C ASP A 65 20.79 35.05 45.36
N SER A 66 21.94 35.71 45.20
CA SER A 66 23.32 35.20 45.07
C SER A 66 23.88 34.89 43.65
N GLY A 67 24.34 35.94 42.96
CA GLY A 67 25.64 35.98 42.25
C GLY A 67 25.70 35.62 40.75
N PRO A 68 26.19 36.51 39.85
CA PRO A 68 26.60 36.13 38.51
C PRO A 68 28.08 35.70 38.50
N GLU A 69 28.40 34.59 39.14
CA GLU A 69 29.68 33.89 38.95
C GLU A 69 29.44 32.40 38.64
N TYR A 70 28.58 32.12 37.65
CA TYR A 70 28.51 30.83 36.96
C TYR A 70 28.07 31.05 35.50
N ALA A 71 28.79 31.91 34.79
CA ALA A 71 28.66 32.06 33.34
C ALA A 71 29.29 30.89 32.54
N GLU A 72 29.70 29.80 33.21
CA GLU A 72 30.58 28.80 32.57
C GLU A 72 30.26 27.34 32.95
N SER A 73 29.00 26.95 33.17
CA SER A 73 28.62 25.53 33.08
C SER A 73 27.11 25.31 33.13
N GLN A 74 26.32 25.96 32.27
CA GLN A 74 25.15 25.23 31.76
C GLN A 74 25.73 24.07 30.96
N SER A 75 25.87 22.94 31.66
CA SER A 75 26.56 21.77 31.18
C SER A 75 25.97 21.39 29.83
N THR A 76 26.80 21.41 28.80
CA THR A 76 26.45 20.97 27.44
C THR A 76 25.83 19.57 27.49
N THR A 77 26.18 18.76 28.50
CA THR A 77 25.56 17.48 28.81
C THR A 77 24.06 17.58 29.17
N GLN A 78 23.63 18.63 29.86
CA GLN A 78 22.22 18.85 30.23
C GLN A 78 21.39 19.27 29.01
N VAL A 79 21.96 20.10 28.12
CA VAL A 79 21.36 20.46 26.84
C VAL A 79 21.26 19.25 25.91
N ILE A 80 22.30 18.40 25.85
CA ILE A 80 22.29 17.14 25.09
C ILE A 80 21.25 16.16 25.66
N ARG A 81 21.12 16.04 26.99
CA ARG A 81 20.08 15.20 27.61
C ARG A 81 18.67 15.70 27.28
N MET A 82 18.46 17.02 27.29
CA MET A 82 17.20 17.64 26.89
C MET A 82 16.89 17.38 25.41
N LEU A 83 17.89 17.52 24.52
CA LEU A 83 17.78 17.20 23.08
C LEU A 83 17.51 15.71 22.82
N VAL A 84 18.11 14.81 23.60
CA VAL A 84 17.86 13.35 23.49
C VAL A 84 16.45 13.01 23.96
N MET A 85 15.97 13.60 25.05
CA MET A 85 14.60 13.40 25.51
C MET A 85 13.58 13.98 24.51
N GLN A 86 13.82 15.19 23.98
CA GLN A 86 12.96 15.79 22.95
C GLN A 86 13.02 15.01 21.62
N GLY A 87 14.17 14.43 21.28
CA GLY A 87 14.35 13.61 20.09
C GLY A 87 13.63 12.26 20.15
N GLN A 88 13.49 11.65 21.33
CA GLN A 88 12.76 10.40 21.50
C GLN A 88 11.24 10.56 21.28
N GLU A 89 10.63 11.63 21.79
CA GLU A 89 9.20 11.89 21.57
C GLU A 89 8.89 12.24 20.11
N TYR A 90 9.79 12.96 19.43
CA TYR A 90 9.67 13.25 18.00
C TYR A 90 9.85 12.00 17.13
N ALA A 91 10.81 11.12 17.48
CA ALA A 91 11.04 9.86 16.79
C ALA A 91 9.86 8.88 16.92
N ALA A 92 9.25 8.82 18.11
CA ALA A 92 8.06 8.01 18.35
C ALA A 92 6.86 8.49 17.49
N THR A 93 6.76 9.80 17.27
CA THR A 93 5.68 10.42 16.50
C THR A 93 5.85 10.21 14.98
N GLU A 94 7.08 10.26 14.47
CA GLU A 94 7.35 10.05 13.04
C GLU A 94 7.30 8.56 12.65
N MET A 95 7.68 7.64 13.56
CA MET A 95 7.51 6.19 13.36
C MET A 95 6.05 5.80 13.10
N GLN A 96 5.08 6.46 13.75
CA GLN A 96 3.67 6.16 13.54
C GLN A 96 3.15 6.62 12.17
N ARG A 97 3.69 7.72 11.62
CA ARG A 97 3.35 8.20 10.27
C ARG A 97 3.94 7.32 9.16
N GLN A 98 5.15 6.79 9.39
CA GLN A 98 5.77 5.85 8.45
C GLN A 98 5.12 4.46 8.49
N LYS A 99 4.58 4.02 9.64
CA LYS A 99 3.91 2.72 9.77
C LYS A 99 2.69 2.57 8.86
N LEU A 100 1.95 3.65 8.60
CA LEU A 100 0.79 3.64 7.70
C LEU A 100 1.23 3.57 6.22
N ARG A 101 2.25 4.36 5.85
CA ARG A 101 2.80 4.37 4.48
C ARG A 101 3.46 3.05 4.12
N VAL A 102 4.21 2.45 5.05
CA VAL A 102 4.85 1.14 4.86
C VAL A 102 3.81 0.04 4.70
N ARG A 103 2.66 0.12 5.38
CA ARG A 103 1.61 -0.90 5.27
C ARG A 103 0.85 -0.82 3.95
N ILE A 104 0.55 0.38 3.47
CA ILE A 104 -0.06 0.60 2.14
C ILE A 104 0.92 0.16 1.03
N LEU A 105 2.19 0.56 1.15
CA LEU A 105 3.22 0.14 0.19
C LEU A 105 3.49 -1.37 0.25
N GLY A 106 3.45 -1.98 1.45
CA GLY A 106 3.64 -3.40 1.64
C GLY A 106 2.55 -4.26 0.99
N LEU A 107 1.29 -3.81 1.04
CA LEU A 107 0.18 -4.46 0.32
C LEU A 107 0.42 -4.39 -1.20
N ALA A 108 0.75 -3.21 -1.72
CA ALA A 108 1.05 -3.03 -3.14
C ALA A 108 2.26 -3.86 -3.60
N VAL A 109 3.32 -3.95 -2.79
CA VAL A 109 4.52 -4.74 -3.09
C VAL A 109 4.19 -6.23 -3.12
N ARG A 110 3.42 -6.75 -2.15
CA ARG A 110 3.05 -8.17 -2.14
C ARG A 110 2.22 -8.53 -3.37
N ASP A 111 1.23 -7.71 -3.70
CA ASP A 111 0.37 -7.97 -4.86
C ASP A 111 1.17 -7.82 -6.16
N ALA A 112 2.10 -6.85 -6.23
CA ALA A 112 3.03 -6.70 -7.35
C ALA A 112 4.01 -7.88 -7.49
N ILE A 113 4.45 -8.50 -6.39
CA ILE A 113 5.31 -9.69 -6.43
C ILE A 113 4.53 -10.87 -7.02
N ILE A 114 3.30 -11.09 -6.56
CA ILE A 114 2.46 -12.19 -7.08
C ILE A 114 2.17 -11.97 -8.56
N LEU A 115 1.73 -10.77 -8.94
CA LEU A 115 1.50 -10.39 -10.33
C LEU A 115 2.77 -10.49 -11.18
N GLY A 116 3.92 -10.05 -10.65
CA GLY A 116 5.21 -10.13 -11.32
C GLY A 116 5.62 -11.59 -11.57
N LEU A 117 5.43 -12.46 -10.59
CA LEU A 117 5.72 -13.89 -10.73
C LEU A 117 4.83 -14.52 -11.79
N VAL A 118 3.52 -14.28 -11.73
CA VAL A 118 2.54 -14.74 -12.72
C VAL A 118 2.92 -14.21 -14.11
N ALA A 119 3.28 -12.94 -14.24
CA ALA A 119 3.69 -12.34 -15.50
C ALA A 119 4.95 -12.99 -16.07
N ILE A 120 5.95 -13.33 -15.24
CA ILE A 120 7.15 -14.04 -15.69
C ILE A 120 6.80 -15.44 -16.22
N PHE A 121 5.95 -16.18 -15.52
CA PHE A 121 5.49 -17.49 -15.98
C PHE A 121 4.68 -17.39 -17.28
N LEU A 122 3.76 -16.43 -17.37
CA LEU A 122 3.01 -16.17 -18.60
C LEU A 122 3.92 -15.73 -19.75
N LEU A 123 4.92 -14.90 -19.49
CA LEU A 123 5.89 -14.45 -20.50
C LEU A 123 6.68 -15.63 -21.06
N MET A 124 7.15 -16.53 -20.18
CA MET A 124 7.88 -17.71 -20.61
C MET A 124 6.96 -18.69 -21.36
N GLY A 125 5.74 -18.92 -20.86
CA GLY A 125 4.74 -19.72 -21.57
C GLY A 125 4.37 -19.14 -22.95
N LEU A 126 4.23 -17.82 -23.03
CA LEU A 126 3.96 -17.10 -24.27
C LEU A 126 5.13 -17.21 -25.25
N LEU A 127 6.37 -17.10 -24.77
CA LEU A 127 7.56 -17.28 -25.61
C LEU A 127 7.56 -18.68 -26.23
N ILE A 128 7.36 -19.72 -25.41
CA ILE A 128 7.30 -21.10 -25.88
C ILE A 128 6.14 -21.30 -26.88
N ALA A 129 4.95 -20.79 -26.57
CA ALA A 129 3.77 -20.88 -27.44
C ALA A 129 3.99 -20.14 -28.77
N LEU A 130 4.62 -18.96 -28.74
CA LEU A 130 4.96 -18.18 -29.93
C LEU A 130 5.97 -18.93 -30.79
N LEU A 131 6.98 -19.56 -30.19
CA LEU A 131 7.95 -20.39 -30.90
C LEU A 131 7.25 -21.57 -31.59
N ILE A 132 6.50 -22.37 -30.83
CA ILE A 132 5.84 -23.57 -31.36
C ILE A 132 4.83 -23.18 -32.44
N GLY A 133 3.95 -22.21 -32.18
CA GLY A 133 2.94 -21.75 -33.13
C GLY A 133 3.56 -21.14 -34.38
N GLY A 134 4.63 -20.36 -34.24
CA GLY A 134 5.37 -19.78 -35.36
C GLY A 134 6.00 -20.86 -36.24
N ILE A 135 6.66 -21.85 -35.65
CA ILE A 135 7.25 -22.97 -36.39
C ILE A 135 6.16 -23.76 -37.10
N TRP A 136 5.05 -24.08 -36.43
CA TRP A 136 3.95 -24.83 -37.04
C TRP A 136 3.28 -24.09 -38.19
N ALA A 137 3.13 -22.77 -38.10
CA ALA A 137 2.56 -21.95 -39.16
C ALA A 137 3.51 -21.84 -40.38
N LEU A 138 4.82 -21.73 -40.15
CA LEU A 138 5.81 -21.56 -41.22
C LEU A 138 6.29 -22.88 -41.84
N ALA A 139 6.28 -23.98 -41.07
CA ALA A 139 6.81 -25.27 -41.53
C ALA A 139 6.22 -25.75 -42.87
N PRO A 140 4.91 -25.62 -43.16
CA PRO A 140 4.34 -26.01 -44.45
C PRO A 140 4.86 -25.20 -45.64
N HIS A 141 5.36 -23.98 -45.41
CA HIS A 141 5.73 -23.04 -46.47
C HIS A 141 7.22 -23.09 -46.81
N VAL A 142 8.08 -23.20 -45.80
CA VAL A 142 9.55 -23.10 -45.97
C VAL A 142 10.31 -24.35 -45.52
N GLY A 143 9.60 -25.32 -44.94
CA GLY A 143 10.18 -26.50 -44.33
C GLY A 143 10.64 -26.26 -42.87
N PRO A 144 10.85 -27.34 -42.10
CA PRO A 144 11.00 -27.24 -40.63
C PRO A 144 12.26 -26.50 -40.18
N ILE A 145 13.38 -26.73 -40.87
CA ILE A 145 14.69 -26.15 -40.50
C ILE A 145 14.69 -24.65 -40.75
N TRP A 146 14.20 -24.21 -41.91
CA TRP A 146 14.11 -22.79 -42.25
C TRP A 146 13.09 -22.05 -41.38
N ALA A 147 11.99 -22.70 -41.00
CA ALA A 147 11.03 -22.14 -40.06
C ALA A 147 11.69 -21.80 -38.71
N LEU A 148 12.52 -22.69 -38.16
CA LEU A 148 13.25 -22.43 -36.91
C LEU A 148 14.17 -21.20 -37.01
N VAL A 149 14.94 -21.12 -38.09
CA VAL A 149 15.87 -20.00 -38.32
C VAL A 149 15.11 -18.68 -38.44
N ILE A 150 14.01 -18.66 -39.17
CA ILE A 150 13.19 -17.44 -39.35
C ILE A 150 12.52 -17.03 -38.04
N VAL A 151 11.95 -17.97 -37.29
CA VAL A 151 11.26 -17.66 -36.02
C VAL A 151 12.26 -17.17 -34.97
N MET A 152 13.42 -17.81 -34.84
CA MET A 152 14.48 -17.36 -33.92
C MET A 152 15.05 -16.01 -34.35
N GLY A 153 15.36 -15.85 -35.64
CA GLY A 153 15.83 -14.58 -36.20
C GLY A 153 14.80 -13.46 -36.00
N GLY A 154 13.52 -13.75 -36.18
CA GLY A 154 12.41 -12.83 -35.94
C GLY A 154 12.31 -12.40 -34.47
N CYS A 155 12.45 -13.33 -33.52
CA CYS A 155 12.48 -12.99 -32.09
C CYS A 155 13.67 -12.09 -31.74
N PHE A 156 14.86 -12.41 -32.24
CA PHE A 156 16.05 -11.57 -32.04
C PHE A 156 15.89 -10.18 -32.66
N ALA A 157 15.36 -10.10 -33.87
CA ALA A 157 15.07 -8.83 -34.54
C ALA A 157 14.06 -7.98 -33.73
N LEU A 158 13.02 -8.61 -33.18
CA LEU A 158 12.06 -7.96 -32.29
C LEU A 158 12.73 -7.41 -31.03
N ILE A 159 13.58 -8.21 -30.36
CA ILE A 159 14.31 -7.76 -29.16
C ILE A 159 15.17 -6.54 -29.47
N ILE A 160 15.95 -6.58 -30.57
CA ILE A 160 16.79 -5.47 -31.01
C ILE A 160 15.94 -4.23 -31.30
N LEU A 161 14.78 -4.40 -31.97
CA LEU A 161 13.86 -3.31 -32.26
C LEU A 161 13.31 -2.68 -30.97
N LEU A 162 12.93 -3.48 -29.98
CA LEU A 162 12.45 -2.98 -28.68
C LEU A 162 13.56 -2.23 -27.93
N LEU A 163 14.80 -2.74 -27.94
CA LEU A 163 15.97 -2.07 -27.35
C LEU A 163 16.24 -0.71 -28.02
N LEU A 164 16.20 -0.66 -29.36
CA LEU A 164 16.35 0.57 -30.13
C LEU A 164 15.23 1.57 -29.82
N PHE A 165 13.99 1.08 -29.69
CA PHE A 165 12.84 1.91 -29.34
C PHE A 165 12.98 2.55 -27.97
N ILE A 166 13.41 1.78 -26.96
CA ILE A 166 13.69 2.29 -25.61
C ILE A 166 14.79 3.35 -25.66
N ARG A 167 15.90 3.07 -26.37
CA ARG A 167 16.99 4.03 -26.55
C ARG A 167 16.51 5.32 -27.21
N ALA A 168 15.73 5.21 -28.29
CA ALA A 168 15.19 6.37 -29.00
C ALA A 168 14.28 7.22 -28.10
N ARG A 169 13.47 6.58 -27.25
CA ARG A 169 12.61 7.27 -26.28
C ARG A 169 13.41 8.04 -25.22
N ILE A 170 14.44 7.41 -24.65
CA ILE A 170 15.31 8.06 -23.64
C ILE A 170 16.07 9.23 -24.28
N MET A 171 16.65 9.03 -25.46
CA MET A 171 17.41 10.07 -26.17
C MET A 171 16.52 11.28 -26.53
N SER A 172 15.26 11.01 -26.91
CA SER A 172 14.30 12.07 -27.21
C SER A 172 13.93 12.90 -25.98
N ALA A 173 13.78 12.27 -24.81
CA ALA A 173 13.49 12.98 -23.56
C ALA A 173 14.65 13.90 -23.15
N LEU A 174 15.89 13.43 -23.28
CA LEU A 174 17.09 14.22 -22.99
C LEU A 174 17.25 15.40 -23.95
N ASN A 175 16.97 15.20 -25.24
CA ASN A 175 17.06 16.28 -26.23
C ASN A 175 16.05 17.41 -25.93
N GLN A 176 14.88 17.09 -25.38
CA GLN A 176 13.89 18.10 -24.99
C GLN A 176 14.33 18.94 -23.78
N THR A 177 15.04 18.34 -22.81
CA THR A 177 15.57 19.10 -21.67
C THR A 177 16.72 20.02 -22.07
N PHE A 178 17.63 19.57 -22.94
CA PHE A 178 18.74 20.42 -23.44
C PHE A 178 18.28 21.55 -24.36
N GLN A 179 17.23 21.33 -25.15
CA GLN A 179 16.65 22.38 -26.00
C GLN A 179 15.98 23.48 -25.19
N LYS A 180 15.47 23.19 -23.99
CA LYS A 180 14.80 24.16 -23.13
C LYS A 180 15.76 25.17 -22.49
N GLU A 181 17.03 24.81 -22.34
CA GLU A 181 18.06 25.68 -21.73
C GLU A 181 18.78 26.58 -22.75
N LYS A 182 18.62 26.31 -24.04
CA LYS A 182 19.22 27.08 -25.13
C LYS A 182 18.34 28.22 -25.68
N ARG A 183 17.15 28.43 -25.10
CA ARG A 183 16.23 29.52 -25.43
C ARG A 183 16.01 30.41 -24.22
#